data_AF-A0A8J8JDM1-F1
#
_entry.id   AF-A0A8J8JDM1-F1
#
_cell.length_a   1.000
_cell.length_b   1.000
_cell.length_c   1.000
_cell.angle_alpha   90.00
_cell.angle_beta   90.00
_cell.angle_gamma   90.00
#
_symmetry.space_group_name_H-M   'P 1'
#
loop_
_entity.id
_entity.type
_entity.pdbx_description
1 polymer ?
#
loop_
_entity_poly.entity_id
_entity_poly.type
_entity_poly.pdbx_seq_one_letter_code
_entity_poly.pdbx_strand_id
1 'polypeptide(L)'
;TKEEQNLYDLIVRRFLAAFADPAIRESVKVIINSNNHHFILSGSRTIKEGWLKIYGKYVKFDEIVLPKFVKGETVNVLQIKREKKKTKPPARYSPASIIKKMEDLGIGTKATRAQILETLYSRGYIE
;
A
#
# COMPACT_ATOMS: atom_id res chain seq x y z
N THR A 1 8.70 19.18 20.69
CA THR A 1 8.98 19.67 19.31
C THR A 1 7.90 19.23 18.34
N LYS A 2 7.88 19.76 17.11
CA LYS A 2 6.90 19.35 16.06
C LYS A 2 7.02 17.87 15.71
N GLU A 3 8.23 17.31 15.77
CA GLU A 3 8.49 15.88 15.51
C GLU A 3 7.88 14.98 16.58
N GLU A 4 8.07 15.31 17.86
CA GLU A 4 7.44 14.59 18.98
C GLU A 4 5.91 14.64 18.91
N GLN A 5 5.34 15.79 18.54
CA GLN A 5 3.89 15.92 18.34
C GLN A 5 3.38 15.02 17.20
N ASN A 6 4.11 14.97 16.08
CA ASN A 6 3.75 14.10 14.96
C ASN A 6 3.84 12.62 15.32
N LEU A 7 4.87 12.23 16.08
CA LEU A 7 5.04 10.85 16.56
C LEU A 7 3.95 10.48 17.57
N TYR A 8 3.68 11.36 18.53
CA TYR A 8 2.62 11.15 19.52
C TYR A 8 1.26 11.00 18.84
N ASP A 9 0.90 11.89 17.92
CA ASP A 9 -0.37 11.82 17.21
C ASP A 9 -0.48 10.53 16.36
N LEU A 10 0.61 10.09 15.71
CA LEU A 10 0.65 8.80 15.00
C LEU A 10 0.33 7.63 15.92
N ILE A 11 0.98 7.58 17.08
CA ILE A 11 0.80 6.49 18.06
C ILE A 11 -0.61 6.50 18.63
N VAL A 12 -1.09 7.66 19.08
CA VAL A 12 -2.43 7.80 19.68
C VAL A 12 -3.52 7.44 18.69
N ARG A 13 -3.45 7.93 17.45
CA ARG A 13 -4.46 7.61 16.43
C ARG A 13 -4.44 6.14 16.06
N ARG A 14 -3.25 5.52 15.99
CA ARG A 14 -3.15 4.09 15.71
C ARG A 14 -3.74 3.26 16.85
N PHE A 15 -3.49 3.66 18.09
CA PHE A 15 -4.06 3.02 19.27
C PHE A 15 -5.59 3.14 19.27
N LEU A 16 -6.14 4.35 19.11
CA LEU A 16 -7.60 4.57 19.07
C LEU A 16 -8.26 3.84 17.89
N ALA A 17 -7.62 3.81 16.73
CA ALA A 17 -8.10 3.08 15.56
C ALA A 17 -8.20 1.56 15.79
N ALA A 18 -7.39 0.99 16.67
CA ALA A 18 -7.44 -0.44 16.98
C ALA A 18 -8.74 -0.84 17.74
N PHE A 19 -9.38 0.12 18.41
CA PHE A 19 -10.65 -0.09 19.12
C PHE A 19 -11.87 0.45 18.36
N ALA A 20 -11.66 1.04 17.19
CA ALA A 20 -12.73 1.56 16.35
C ALA A 20 -13.36 0.47 15.49
N ASP A 21 -14.56 0.75 14.99
CA ASP A 21 -15.26 -0.12 14.03
C ASP A 21 -14.39 -0.42 12.80
N PRO A 22 -14.49 -1.63 12.23
CA PRO A 22 -13.82 -1.95 10.98
C PRO A 22 -14.33 -1.07 9.83
N ALA A 23 -13.41 -0.67 8.95
CA ALA A 23 -13.75 -0.05 7.67
C ALA A 23 -14.34 -1.11 6.72
N ILE A 24 -15.48 -0.81 6.11
CA ILE A 24 -16.12 -1.67 5.11
C ILE A 24 -15.86 -1.07 3.73
N ARG A 25 -15.23 -1.85 2.85
CA ARG A 25 -14.89 -1.42 1.48
C ARG A 25 -15.48 -2.41 0.48
N GLU A 26 -15.97 -1.87 -0.62
CA GLU A 26 -16.40 -2.63 -1.78
C GLU A 26 -15.23 -2.74 -2.76
N SER A 27 -15.04 -3.92 -3.34
CA SER A 27 -14.10 -4.11 -4.44
C SER A 27 -14.83 -4.75 -5.61
N VAL A 28 -14.76 -4.11 -6.77
CA VAL A 28 -15.38 -4.55 -8.01
C VAL A 28 -14.29 -4.97 -8.97
N LYS A 29 -14.41 -6.20 -9.49
CA LYS A 29 -13.51 -6.73 -10.52
C LYS A 29 -14.35 -7.07 -11.74
N VAL A 30 -13.99 -6.48 -12.88
CA VAL A 30 -14.62 -6.69 -14.17
C VAL A 30 -13.61 -7.38 -15.09
N ILE A 31 -14.04 -8.47 -15.73
CA ILE A 31 -13.23 -9.19 -16.71
C ILE A 31 -13.85 -8.96 -18.07
N ILE A 32 -13.12 -8.28 -18.94
CA ILE A 32 -13.53 -7.98 -20.31
C ILE A 32 -12.83 -8.99 -21.22
N ASN A 33 -13.62 -9.71 -22.02
CA ASN A 33 -13.10 -10.61 -23.05
C ASN A 33 -13.10 -9.89 -24.40
N SER A 34 -11.94 -9.79 -25.03
CA SER A 34 -11.80 -9.29 -26.41
C SER A 34 -11.01 -10.31 -27.22
N ASN A 35 -11.67 -10.98 -28.17
CA ASN A 35 -11.05 -11.98 -29.05
C ASN A 35 -10.18 -13.03 -28.29
N ASN A 36 -10.71 -13.58 -27.20
CA ASN A 36 -10.04 -14.56 -26.35
C ASN A 36 -8.89 -14.02 -25.48
N HIS A 37 -8.76 -12.69 -25.38
CA HIS A 37 -7.88 -12.02 -24.42
C HIS A 37 -8.68 -11.43 -23.25
N HIS A 38 -8.24 -11.73 -22.03
CA HIS A 38 -8.87 -11.22 -20.81
C HIS A 38 -8.17 -9.95 -20.32
N PHE A 39 -8.94 -8.87 -20.23
CA PHE A 39 -8.52 -7.63 -19.59
C PHE A 39 -9.23 -7.50 -18.25
N ILE A 40 -8.48 -7.10 -17.22
CA ILE A 40 -9.01 -6.96 -15.87
C ILE A 40 -9.08 -5.47 -15.53
N LEU A 41 -10.28 -5.03 -15.18
CA LEU A 41 -10.53 -3.73 -14.59
C LEU A 41 -10.91 -3.94 -13.13
N SER A 42 -10.24 -3.23 -12.23
CA SER A 42 -10.49 -3.32 -10.79
C SER A 42 -10.78 -1.93 -10.25
N GLY A 43 -11.77 -1.82 -9.38
CA GLY A 43 -12.04 -0.63 -8.60
C GLY A 43 -12.43 -0.97 -7.19
N SER A 44 -12.29 0.01 -6.30
CA SER A 44 -12.64 -0.13 -4.90
C SER A 44 -13.10 1.20 -4.35
N ARG A 45 -14.10 1.15 -3.46
CA ARG A 45 -14.61 2.32 -2.75
C ARG A 45 -14.91 1.98 -1.30
N THR A 46 -14.84 2.97 -0.43
CA THR A 46 -15.18 2.80 0.98
C THR A 46 -16.68 3.00 1.19
N ILE A 47 -17.36 2.00 1.78
CA ILE A 47 -18.78 2.08 2.12
C ILE A 47 -18.95 2.66 3.53
N LYS A 48 -18.16 2.14 4.49
CA LYS A 48 -18.14 2.62 5.88
C LYS A 48 -16.69 2.87 6.27
N GLU A 49 -16.38 4.08 6.70
CA GLU A 49 -15.00 4.46 7.01
C GLU A 49 -14.46 3.77 8.28
N GLY A 50 -15.29 3.58 9.32
CA GLY A 50 -14.83 2.96 10.58
C GLY A 50 -13.56 3.65 11.12
N TRP A 51 -12.52 2.87 11.40
CA TRP A 51 -11.21 3.34 11.87
C TRP A 51 -10.53 4.36 10.93
N LEU A 52 -10.91 4.43 9.64
CA LEU A 52 -10.35 5.40 8.69
C LEU A 52 -10.59 6.84 9.11
N LYS A 53 -11.68 7.14 9.84
CA LYS A 53 -11.93 8.49 10.37
C LYS A 53 -10.81 8.96 11.31
N ILE A 54 -10.18 8.02 12.02
CA ILE A 54 -9.19 8.32 13.05
C ILE A 54 -7.77 8.30 12.46
N TYR A 55 -7.45 7.27 11.69
CA TYR A 55 -6.08 6.99 11.20
C TYR A 55 -5.91 7.20 9.69
N GLY A 56 -6.95 7.62 8.96
CA GLY A 56 -6.95 7.77 7.51
C GLY A 56 -5.90 8.74 6.96
N LYS A 57 -5.46 9.74 7.75
CA LYS A 57 -4.37 10.63 7.31
C LYS A 57 -3.03 9.92 7.08
N TYR A 58 -2.83 8.75 7.69
CA TYR A 58 -1.62 7.94 7.58
C TYR A 58 -1.76 6.79 6.57
N VAL A 59 -2.94 6.61 5.98
CA VAL A 59 -3.22 5.52 5.05
C VAL A 59 -3.83 6.10 3.77
N LYS A 60 -3.20 5.82 2.64
CA LYS A 60 -3.75 6.19 1.34
C LYS A 60 -4.45 4.98 0.74
N PHE A 61 -5.71 5.16 0.34
CA PHE A 61 -6.45 4.21 -0.45
C PHE A 61 -6.78 4.84 -1.79
N ASP A 62 -6.45 4.14 -2.88
CA ASP A 62 -6.93 4.51 -4.20
C ASP A 62 -8.42 4.15 -4.27
N GLU A 63 -9.28 5.17 -4.32
CA GLU A 63 -10.71 4.99 -4.52
C GLU A 63 -11.03 5.13 -6.00
N ILE A 64 -11.23 3.99 -6.65
CA ILE A 64 -11.60 3.91 -8.06
C ILE A 64 -13.04 3.43 -8.10
N VAL A 65 -13.96 4.38 -8.31
CA VAL A 65 -15.37 4.07 -8.52
C VAL A 65 -15.56 3.66 -9.97
N LEU A 66 -15.95 2.41 -10.17
CA LEU A 66 -16.31 1.91 -11.49
C LEU A 66 -17.79 2.22 -11.78
N PRO A 67 -18.14 2.49 -13.06
CA PRO A 67 -19.54 2.50 -13.47
C PRO A 67 -20.16 1.11 -13.27
N LYS A 68 -21.49 1.05 -13.25
CA LYS A 68 -22.21 -0.23 -13.17
C LYS A 68 -22.00 -0.97 -14.49
N PHE A 69 -21.65 -2.25 -14.40
CA PHE A 69 -21.52 -3.16 -15.54
C PHE A 69 -22.51 -4.31 -15.41
N VAL A 70 -23.07 -4.76 -16.53
CA VAL A 70 -23.93 -5.95 -16.59
C VAL A 70 -23.17 -7.10 -17.24
N LYS A 71 -23.34 -8.33 -16.73
CA LYS A 71 -22.73 -9.52 -17.35
C LYS A 71 -23.30 -9.69 -18.76
N GLY A 72 -22.41 -9.81 -19.75
CA GLY A 72 -22.79 -9.95 -21.17
C GLY A 72 -22.95 -8.61 -21.91
N GLU A 73 -22.74 -7.48 -21.23
CA GLU A 73 -22.73 -6.16 -21.87
C GLU A 73 -21.58 -6.05 -22.89
N THR A 74 -21.90 -5.55 -24.08
CA THR A 74 -20.92 -5.28 -25.12
C THR A 74 -20.24 -3.94 -24.86
N VAL A 75 -18.91 -3.93 -24.77
CA VAL A 75 -18.12 -2.72 -24.59
C VAL A 75 -17.46 -2.29 -25.90
N ASN A 76 -17.54 -1.00 -26.22
CA ASN A 76 -16.87 -0.44 -27.38
C ASN A 76 -15.39 -0.19 -27.08
N VAL A 77 -14.51 -0.78 -27.89
CA VAL A 77 -13.06 -0.59 -27.77
C VAL A 77 -12.66 0.68 -28.51
N LEU A 78 -12.36 1.74 -27.76
CA LEU A 78 -11.93 3.02 -28.34
C LEU A 78 -10.48 2.98 -28.85
N GLN A 79 -9.60 2.27 -28.15
CA GLN A 79 -8.18 2.20 -28.49
C GLN A 79 -7.53 0.93 -27.95
N ILE A 80 -6.66 0.33 -28.76
CA ILE A 80 -5.78 -0.77 -28.35
C ILE A 80 -4.34 -0.27 -28.43
N LYS A 81 -3.58 -0.37 -27.33
CA LYS A 81 -2.17 0.01 -27.28
C LYS A 81 -1.31 -1.21 -26.96
N ARG A 82 -0.24 -1.40 -27.72
CA ARG A 82 0.81 -2.38 -27.42
C ARG A 82 2.00 -1.67 -26.78
N GLU A 83 2.16 -1.83 -25.47
CA GLU A 83 3.28 -1.22 -24.74
C GLU A 83 4.48 -2.18 -24.67
N LYS A 84 5.66 -1.70 -25.03
CA LYS A 84 6.93 -2.42 -24.82
C LYS A 84 7.57 -1.91 -23.53
N LYS A 85 7.51 -2.70 -22.46
CA LYS A 85 8.15 -2.40 -21.17
C LYS A 85 9.40 -3.25 -20.97
N LYS A 86 10.36 -2.74 -20.19
CA LYS A 86 11.52 -3.49 -19.69
C LYS A 86 11.40 -3.64 -18.17
N THR A 87 11.90 -4.74 -17.63
CA THR A 87 12.04 -4.91 -16.18
C THR A 87 13.05 -3.91 -15.65
N LYS A 88 12.78 -3.36 -14.46
CA LYS A 88 13.73 -2.54 -13.74
C LYS A 88 14.52 -3.43 -12.77
N PRO A 89 15.80 -3.13 -12.49
CA PRO A 89 16.52 -3.79 -11.41
C PRO A 89 15.80 -3.55 -10.08
N PRO A 90 16.02 -4.42 -9.07
CA PRO A 90 15.46 -4.23 -7.75
C PRO A 90 15.92 -2.89 -7.16
N ALA A 91 15.02 -2.23 -6.43
CA ALA A 91 15.35 -1.00 -5.71
C ALA A 91 16.38 -1.30 -4.62
N ARG A 92 17.25 -0.33 -4.33
CA ARG A 92 18.11 -0.40 -3.15
C ARG A 92 17.25 -0.44 -1.89
N TYR A 93 17.78 -1.06 -0.84
CA TYR A 93 17.07 -1.12 0.42
C TYR A 93 16.93 0.27 1.05
N SER A 94 15.72 0.60 1.49
CA SER A 94 15.45 1.67 2.45
C SER A 94 15.63 1.17 3.89
N PRO A 95 15.81 2.06 4.89
CA PRO A 95 15.89 1.67 6.30
C PRO A 95 14.76 0.73 6.74
N ALA A 96 13.52 1.02 6.35
CA ALA A 96 12.37 0.18 6.66
C ALA A 96 12.46 -1.21 6.02
N SER A 97 12.92 -1.29 4.77
CA SER A 97 13.08 -2.57 4.07
C SER A 97 14.25 -3.41 4.61
N ILE A 98 15.34 -2.78 5.07
CA ILE A 98 16.44 -3.49 5.75
C ILE A 98 15.96 -4.07 7.07
N ILE A 99 15.28 -3.28 7.89
CA ILE A 99 14.75 -3.74 9.19
C ILE A 99 13.81 -4.94 8.98
N LYS A 100 12.93 -4.88 7.98
CA LYS A 100 12.07 -6.01 7.61
C LYS A 100 12.88 -7.23 7.17
N LYS A 101 13.90 -7.03 6.34
CA LYS A 101 14.76 -8.14 5.88
C LYS A 101 15.55 -8.77 7.03
N MET A 102 16.01 -7.98 7.99
CA MET A 102 16.66 -8.46 9.20
C MET A 102 15.69 -9.28 10.06
N GLU A 103 14.43 -8.85 10.17
CA GLU A 103 13.38 -9.62 10.85
C GLU A 103 13.12 -10.97 10.18
N ASP A 104 12.93 -10.98 8.86
CA ASP A 104 12.70 -12.20 8.08
C ASP A 104 13.86 -13.21 8.21
N LEU A 105 15.09 -12.72 8.43
CA LEU A 105 16.29 -13.54 8.60
C LEU A 105 16.63 -13.85 10.06
N GLY A 106 15.86 -13.34 11.02
CA GLY A 106 16.14 -13.50 12.46
C GLY A 106 17.40 -12.77 12.95
N ILE A 107 17.88 -11.77 12.22
CA ILE A 107 19.07 -10.99 12.58
C ILE A 107 18.66 -9.82 13.48
N GLY A 108 19.17 -9.82 14.71
CA GLY A 108 18.83 -8.81 15.72
C GLY A 108 17.38 -8.91 16.21
N THR A 109 17.12 -8.30 17.36
CA THR A 109 15.78 -8.26 17.97
C THR A 109 15.06 -6.98 17.57
N LYS A 110 13.74 -6.90 17.85
CA LYS A 110 12.93 -5.71 17.57
C LYS A 110 13.55 -4.43 18.12
N ALA A 111 14.27 -4.49 19.23
CA ALA A 111 14.92 -3.34 19.87
C ALA A 111 16.31 -3.00 19.28
N THR A 112 17.05 -3.96 18.73
CA THR A 112 18.45 -3.73 18.31
C THR A 112 18.64 -3.39 16.84
N ARG A 113 17.65 -3.68 15.99
CA ARG A 113 17.76 -3.47 14.52
C ARG A 113 18.03 -2.01 14.14
N ALA A 114 17.38 -1.06 14.81
CA ALA A 114 17.59 0.37 14.56
C ALA A 114 19.04 0.78 14.89
N GLN A 115 19.56 0.35 16.04
CA GLN A 115 20.92 0.64 16.47
C GLN A 115 21.99 0.00 15.57
N ILE A 116 21.75 -1.23 15.08
CA ILE A 116 22.64 -1.88 14.11
C ILE A 116 22.71 -1.02 12.84
N LEU A 117 21.57 -0.56 12.33
CA LEU A 117 21.52 0.25 11.12
C LEU A 117 22.21 1.60 11.31
N GLU A 118 21.99 2.27 12.45
CA GLU A 118 22.67 3.50 12.84
C GLU A 118 24.20 3.32 12.93
N THR A 119 24.66 2.15 13.40
CA THR A 119 26.09 1.82 13.43
C THR A 119 26.67 1.73 12.01
N LEU A 120 25.92 1.19 11.05
CA LEU A 120 26.36 1.09 9.65
C LEU A 120 26.41 2.47 8.98
N TYR A 121 25.44 3.35 9.26
CA TYR A 121 25.44 4.74 8.79
C TYR A 121 26.58 5.55 9.40
N SER A 122 26.75 5.51 10.73
CA SER A 122 27.79 6.29 11.43
C SER A 122 29.22 5.89 11.06
N ARG A 123 29.45 4.62 10.69
CA ARG A 123 30.74 4.15 10.17
C ARG A 123 30.94 4.42 8.68
N GLY A 124 29.94 4.94 7.97
CA GLY A 124 30.01 5.22 6.54
C GLY A 124 30.01 3.97 5.64
N TYR A 125 29.48 2.84 6.12
CA TYR A 125 29.33 1.64 5.27
C TYR A 125 28.12 1.75 4.33
N ILE A 126 27.14 2.60 4.67
CA ILE A 126 25.93 2.85 3.91
C ILE A 126 25.56 4.34 3.97
N GLU A 127 24.80 4.80 2.97
CA GLU A 127 24.31 6.18 2.78
C GLU A 127 22.80 6.22 2.53
#